data_AF-A0A8T7HVX0-F1
#
_entry.id   AF-A0A8T7HVX0-F1
#
_cell.length_a   1.000
_cell.length_b   1.000
_cell.length_c   1.000
_cell.angle_alpha   90.00
_cell.angle_beta   90.00
_cell.angle_gamma   90.00
#
_symmetry.space_group_name_H-M   'P 1'
#
loop_
_entity.id
_entity.type
_entity.pdbx_description
1 polymer ?
#
loop_
_entity_poly.entity_id
_entity_poly.type
_entity_poly.pdbx_seq_one_letter_code
_entity_poly.pdbx_strand_id
1 'polypeptide(L)'
;MKFIPKSLFPLLLIILATFSSLSLLAADLDSAKAEGLIGELPNGYLGIVVENPANDIITLVKDVNEKRKAKYLEIAKKTDSTLAEVELIAGKAAFKKTQKGHYILVDGNWIKK
;
A
#
# COMPACT_ATOMS: atom_id res chain seq x y z
N MET A 1 4.82 -18.62 -18.44
CA MET A 1 4.21 -18.13 -17.19
C MET A 1 4.88 -18.82 -16.02
N LYS A 2 5.78 -18.15 -15.28
CA LYS A 2 6.34 -18.71 -14.04
C LYS A 2 5.22 -18.71 -12.99
N PHE A 3 4.93 -19.87 -12.43
CA PHE A 3 3.93 -20.05 -11.38
C PHE A 3 4.38 -19.31 -10.13
N ILE A 4 3.61 -18.32 -9.68
CA ILE A 4 3.82 -17.64 -8.40
C ILE A 4 3.40 -18.64 -7.30
N PRO A 5 4.33 -19.17 -6.48
CA PRO A 5 3.99 -20.20 -5.50
C PRO A 5 3.04 -19.65 -4.43
N LYS A 6 1.98 -20.41 -4.09
CA LYS A 6 0.97 -20.07 -3.07
C LYS A 6 1.56 -19.81 -1.66
N SER A 7 2.84 -20.14 -1.42
CA SER A 7 3.56 -19.87 -0.17
C SER A 7 4.05 -18.43 0.00
N LEU A 8 3.86 -17.54 -0.99
CA LEU A 8 4.17 -16.11 -0.91
C LEU A 8 3.11 -15.28 -0.16
N PHE A 9 1.88 -15.80 -0.07
CA PHE A 9 0.75 -15.12 0.59
C PHE A 9 0.93 -14.85 2.09
N PRO A 10 1.44 -15.78 2.92
CA PRO A 10 1.56 -15.57 4.37
C PRO A 10 2.70 -14.62 4.76
N LEU A 11 3.73 -14.42 3.92
CA LEU A 11 4.82 -13.49 4.23
C LEU A 11 4.43 -12.02 3.95
N LEU A 12 3.55 -11.79 2.98
CA LEU A 12 2.98 -10.47 2.68
C LEU A 12 1.95 -10.03 3.73
N LEU A 13 1.30 -11.00 4.38
CA LEU A 13 0.23 -10.77 5.36
C LEU A 13 0.72 -10.06 6.64
N ILE A 14 1.98 -10.23 7.03
CA ILE A 14 2.57 -9.66 8.25
C ILE A 14 2.94 -8.19 8.08
N ILE A 15 3.28 -7.75 6.86
CA ILE A 15 3.79 -6.38 6.60
C ILE A 15 2.70 -5.32 6.75
N LEU A 16 1.43 -5.66 6.52
CA LEU A 16 0.35 -4.71 6.70
C LEU A 16 -0.12 -4.60 8.15
N ALA A 17 0.32 -5.50 9.04
CA ALA A 17 -0.21 -5.61 10.40
C ALA A 17 0.81 -5.31 11.51
N THR A 18 2.11 -5.23 11.21
CA THR A 18 3.14 -5.01 12.25
C THR A 18 3.88 -3.68 12.06
N PHE A 19 3.21 -2.58 12.35
CA PHE A 19 3.82 -1.26 12.60
C PHE A 19 3.48 -0.76 14.02
N SER A 20 3.45 -1.65 15.01
CA SER A 20 3.08 -1.35 16.39
C SER A 20 4.14 -0.56 17.19
N SER A 21 5.08 0.13 16.53
CA SER A 21 6.08 0.99 17.18
C SER A 21 6.14 2.43 16.65
N LEU A 22 5.15 2.87 15.85
CA LEU A 22 5.00 4.25 15.37
C LEU A 22 3.55 4.74 15.52
N SER A 23 3.04 4.75 16.76
CA SER A 23 1.62 5.01 17.05
C SER A 23 1.07 6.33 16.49
N LEU A 24 1.92 7.34 16.26
CA LEU A 24 1.53 8.62 15.63
C LEU A 24 1.37 8.49 14.11
N LEU A 25 2.41 8.00 13.40
CA LEU A 25 2.37 7.85 11.94
C LEU A 25 1.29 6.86 11.47
N ALA A 26 1.02 5.82 12.27
CA ALA A 26 -0.05 4.88 11.99
C ALA A 26 -1.44 5.52 12.14
N ALA A 27 -1.64 6.33 13.19
CA ALA A 27 -2.88 7.08 13.38
C ALA A 27 -3.08 8.11 12.25
N ASP A 28 -2.02 8.79 11.82
CA ASP A 28 -2.08 9.76 10.71
C ASP A 28 -2.43 9.07 9.38
N LEU A 29 -1.88 7.89 9.11
CA LEU A 29 -2.18 7.11 7.91
C LEU A 29 -3.64 6.66 7.84
N ASP A 30 -4.17 6.09 8.93
CA ASP A 30 -5.55 5.61 8.96
C ASP A 30 -6.54 6.78 8.88
N SER A 31 -6.25 7.90 9.55
CA SER A 31 -7.07 9.11 9.50
C SER A 31 -7.08 9.72 8.09
N ALA A 32 -5.91 9.87 7.46
CA ALA A 32 -5.81 10.39 6.10
C ALA A 32 -6.57 9.52 5.06
N LYS A 33 -6.62 8.20 5.26
CA LYS A 33 -7.44 7.30 4.42
C LYS A 33 -8.92 7.43 4.69
N ALA A 34 -9.32 7.54 5.95
CA ALA A 34 -10.72 7.68 6.35
C ALA A 34 -11.31 9.02 5.86
N GLU A 35 -10.52 10.08 5.91
CA GLU A 35 -10.86 11.41 5.39
C GLU A 35 -10.83 11.48 3.85
N GLY A 36 -10.29 10.45 3.19
CA GLY A 36 -10.21 10.40 1.74
C GLY A 36 -9.16 11.32 1.13
N LEU A 37 -8.13 11.69 1.90
CA LEU A 37 -6.99 12.47 1.41
C LEU A 37 -6.05 11.60 0.56
N ILE A 38 -5.98 10.32 0.88
CA ILE A 38 -5.12 9.33 0.25
C ILE A 38 -5.85 8.01 -0.01
N GLY A 39 -5.37 7.23 -0.99
CA GLY A 39 -5.96 5.96 -1.39
C GLY A 39 -4.90 4.94 -1.84
N GLU A 40 -5.33 3.70 -2.05
CA GLU A 40 -4.44 2.61 -2.49
C GLU A 40 -4.34 2.55 -4.03
N LEU A 41 -3.12 2.41 -4.54
CA LEU A 41 -2.79 2.25 -5.96
C LEU A 41 -2.74 0.75 -6.34
N PRO A 42 -2.95 0.39 -7.63
CA PRO A 42 -2.96 -1.01 -8.08
C PRO A 42 -1.62 -1.74 -7.97
N ASN A 43 -0.53 -1.02 -7.70
CA ASN A 43 0.81 -1.54 -7.45
C ASN A 43 1.16 -1.64 -5.95
N GLY A 44 0.19 -1.42 -5.06
CA GLY A 44 0.38 -1.55 -3.62
C GLY A 44 1.02 -0.34 -2.94
N TYR A 45 1.16 0.81 -3.60
CA TYR A 45 1.54 2.07 -2.99
C TYR A 45 0.33 2.94 -2.64
N LEU A 46 0.57 4.05 -1.94
CA LEU A 46 -0.42 5.09 -1.69
C LEU A 46 -0.33 6.18 -2.74
N GLY A 47 -1.48 6.74 -3.09
CA GLY A 47 -1.63 7.95 -3.90
C GLY A 47 -2.43 9.01 -3.16
N ILE A 48 -2.25 10.26 -3.57
CA ILE A 48 -3.04 11.40 -3.08
C ILE A 48 -4.32 11.50 -3.90
N VAL A 49 -5.46 11.66 -3.22
CA VAL A 49 -6.80 11.70 -3.83
C VAL A 49 -7.23 13.14 -4.12
N VAL A 50 -6.81 14.09 -3.27
CA VAL A 50 -7.21 15.50 -3.35
C VAL A 50 -6.28 16.32 -4.24
N GLU A 51 -6.81 17.37 -4.89
CA GLU A 51 -6.04 18.22 -5.81
C GLU A 51 -4.99 19.08 -5.10
N ASN A 52 -5.30 19.57 -3.89
CA ASN A 52 -4.44 20.47 -3.11
C ASN A 52 -4.09 19.84 -1.75
N PRO A 53 -3.20 18.83 -1.70
CA PRO A 53 -2.83 18.18 -0.45
C PRO A 53 -2.00 19.12 0.43
N ALA A 54 -2.20 19.00 1.74
CA ALA A 54 -1.30 19.61 2.70
C ALA A 54 0.09 18.92 2.68
N ASN A 55 1.13 19.64 3.09
CA ASN A 55 2.53 19.17 2.99
C ASN A 55 2.80 17.92 3.86
N ASP A 56 2.10 17.80 4.97
CA ASP A 56 2.11 16.62 5.83
C ASP A 56 1.57 15.38 5.11
N ILE A 57 0.50 15.49 4.32
CA ILE A 57 -0.04 14.41 3.49
C ILE A 57 0.97 13.97 2.42
N ILE A 58 1.63 14.92 1.75
CA ILE A 58 2.68 14.61 0.77
C ILE A 58 3.82 13.84 1.44
N THR A 59 4.29 14.32 2.59
CA THR A 59 5.37 13.71 3.37
C THR A 59 4.98 12.31 3.82
N LEU A 60 3.78 12.14 4.36
CA LEU A 60 3.23 10.86 4.80
C LEU A 60 3.19 9.83 3.67
N VAL A 61 2.66 10.20 2.50
CA VAL A 61 2.60 9.31 1.33
C VAL A 61 4.01 8.90 0.88
N LYS A 62 4.94 9.85 0.83
CA LYS A 62 6.34 9.58 0.47
C LYS A 62 6.97 8.60 1.43
N ASP A 63 6.92 8.87 2.74
CA ASP A 63 7.56 8.06 3.77
C ASP A 63 7.01 6.63 3.80
N VAL A 64 5.68 6.48 3.66
CA VAL A 64 5.05 5.16 3.64
C VAL A 64 5.43 4.41 2.36
N ASN A 65 5.45 5.07 1.20
CA ASN A 65 5.82 4.43 -0.06
C ASN A 65 7.28 4.00 -0.09
N GLU A 66 8.20 4.78 0.48
CA GLU A 66 9.61 4.40 0.63
C GLU A 66 9.76 3.15 1.51
N LYS A 67 9.05 3.10 2.65
CA LYS A 67 9.02 1.91 3.53
C LYS A 67 8.44 0.68 2.83
N ARG A 68 7.34 0.83 2.08
CA ARG A 68 6.73 -0.25 1.29
C ARG A 68 7.71 -0.76 0.24
N LYS A 69 8.36 0.13 -0.51
CA LYS A 69 9.32 -0.23 -1.56
C LYS A 69 10.52 -0.99 -1.00
N ALA A 70 11.10 -0.53 0.10
CA ALA A 70 12.18 -1.23 0.78
C ALA A 70 11.78 -2.66 1.16
N LYS A 71 10.54 -2.83 1.66
CA LYS A 71 10.03 -4.15 2.02
C LYS A 71 9.74 -5.03 0.79
N TYR A 72 9.20 -4.46 -0.28
CA TYR A 72 8.95 -5.20 -1.52
C TYR A 72 10.24 -5.69 -2.16
N LEU A 73 11.31 -4.89 -2.13
CA LEU A 73 12.64 -5.30 -2.56
C LEU A 73 13.19 -6.47 -1.72
N GLU A 74 12.99 -6.45 -0.40
CA GLU A 74 13.37 -7.55 0.49
C GLU A 74 12.63 -8.85 0.13
N ILE A 75 11.32 -8.76 -0.12
CA ILE A 75 10.51 -9.92 -0.53
C ILE A 75 10.95 -10.44 -1.89
N ALA A 76 11.11 -9.56 -2.87
CA ALA A 76 11.55 -9.89 -4.23
C ALA A 76 12.86 -10.69 -4.18
N LYS A 77 13.86 -10.20 -3.42
CA LYS A 77 15.13 -10.91 -3.20
C LYS A 77 14.95 -12.26 -2.53
N LYS A 78 14.09 -12.37 -1.51
CA LYS A 78 13.87 -13.62 -0.77
C LYS A 78 13.14 -14.70 -1.58
N THR A 79 12.42 -14.31 -2.61
CA THR A 79 11.46 -15.18 -3.32
C THR A 79 11.81 -15.36 -4.80
N ASP A 80 13.01 -14.91 -5.21
CA ASP A 80 13.46 -14.90 -6.61
C ASP A 80 12.41 -14.33 -7.57
N SER A 81 11.78 -13.25 -7.15
CA SER A 81 10.73 -12.54 -7.89
C SER A 81 11.21 -11.12 -8.22
N THR A 82 10.60 -10.51 -9.23
CA THR A 82 10.84 -9.10 -9.55
C THR A 82 10.10 -8.18 -8.58
N LEU A 83 10.58 -6.94 -8.44
CA LEU A 83 9.85 -5.91 -7.67
C LEU A 83 8.41 -5.72 -8.19
N ALA A 84 8.23 -5.70 -9.51
CA ALA A 84 6.93 -5.50 -10.15
C ALA A 84 5.92 -6.63 -9.82
N GLU A 85 6.39 -7.88 -9.75
CA GLU A 85 5.55 -9.01 -9.34
C GLU A 85 5.09 -8.86 -7.88
N VAL A 86 5.99 -8.43 -6.98
CA VAL A 86 5.65 -8.19 -5.58
C VAL A 86 4.67 -7.03 -5.43
N GLU A 87 4.88 -5.93 -6.16
CA GLU A 87 3.98 -4.77 -6.20
C GLU A 87 2.58 -5.14 -6.69
N LEU A 88 2.46 -5.96 -7.74
CA LEU A 88 1.17 -6.43 -8.23
C LEU A 88 0.42 -7.28 -7.19
N ILE A 89 1.14 -8.15 -6.47
CA ILE A 89 0.54 -8.95 -5.39
C ILE A 89 0.14 -8.04 -4.22
N ALA A 90 0.97 -7.07 -3.87
CA ALA A 90 0.71 -6.09 -2.83
C ALA A 90 -0.52 -5.23 -3.14
N GLY A 91 -0.67 -4.75 -4.38
CA GLY A 91 -1.85 -4.00 -4.81
C GLY A 91 -3.14 -4.82 -4.73
N LYS A 92 -3.11 -6.09 -5.15
CA LYS A 92 -4.25 -7.01 -4.98
C LYS A 92 -4.60 -7.22 -3.51
N ALA A 93 -3.59 -7.34 -2.64
CA ALA A 93 -3.79 -7.48 -1.20
C ALA A 93 -4.35 -6.20 -0.57
N ALA A 94 -3.81 -5.03 -0.98
CA ALA A 94 -4.28 -3.72 -0.55
C ALA A 94 -5.75 -3.52 -0.93
N PHE A 95 -6.12 -3.72 -2.19
CA PHE A 95 -7.51 -3.65 -2.66
C PHE A 95 -8.46 -4.50 -1.81
N LYS A 96 -8.09 -5.77 -1.53
CA LYS A 96 -8.92 -6.66 -0.72
C LYS A 96 -9.12 -6.14 0.70
N LYS A 97 -8.06 -5.60 1.31
CA LYS A 97 -8.04 -5.13 2.69
C LYS A 97 -8.54 -3.70 2.89
N THR A 98 -8.62 -2.88 1.83
CA THR A 98 -9.16 -1.53 1.91
C THR A 98 -10.58 -1.57 2.52
N GLN A 99 -10.84 -0.71 3.49
CA GLN A 99 -12.13 -0.66 4.17
C GLN A 99 -13.18 0.00 3.27
N LYS A 100 -14.47 -0.28 3.51
CA LYS A 100 -15.55 0.49 2.89
C LYS A 100 -15.44 1.95 3.33
N GLY A 101 -15.69 2.87 2.41
CA GLY A 101 -15.52 4.30 2.58
C GLY A 101 -14.13 4.83 2.22
N HIS A 102 -13.13 3.97 2.01
CA HIS A 102 -11.78 4.40 1.61
C HIS A 102 -11.59 4.33 0.10
N TYR A 103 -10.57 5.02 -0.41
CA TYR A 103 -10.33 5.14 -1.85
C TYR A 103 -9.32 4.13 -2.40
N ILE A 104 -9.57 3.71 -3.64
CA ILE A 104 -8.71 2.87 -4.48
C ILE A 104 -8.67 3.44 -5.89
N LEU A 105 -7.53 3.35 -6.57
CA LEU A 105 -7.42 3.76 -7.96
C LEU A 105 -7.79 2.59 -8.88
N VAL A 106 -8.82 2.76 -9.71
CA VAL A 106 -9.30 1.79 -10.69
C VAL A 106 -9.37 2.47 -12.05
N ASP A 107 -8.67 1.91 -13.05
CA ASP A 107 -8.63 2.43 -14.42
C ASP A 107 -8.35 3.94 -14.49
N GLY A 108 -7.40 4.41 -13.66
CA GLY A 108 -6.99 5.81 -13.58
C GLY A 108 -7.92 6.73 -12.79
N ASN A 109 -9.01 6.20 -12.22
CA ASN A 109 -10.00 6.96 -11.47
C ASN A 109 -10.04 6.55 -10.01
N TRP A 110 -10.16 7.52 -9.10
CA TRP A 110 -10.35 7.24 -7.68
C TRP A 110 -11.78 6.79 -7.41
N ILE A 111 -11.93 5.60 -6.84
CA ILE A 111 -13.22 5.01 -6.48
C ILE A 111 -13.27 4.81 -4.96
N LYS A 112 -14.37 5.26 -4.35
CA LYS A 112 -14.68 4.98 -2.94
C LYS A 112 -15.27 3.56 -2.83
N LYS A 113 -14.60 2.67 -2.09
CA LYS A 113 -14.98 1.26 -1.91
C LYS A 113 -16.17 1.11 -0.96
#